data_AF-A0A2G8LLL5-F1
#
_entry.id   AF-A0A2G8LLL5-F1
#
_cell.length_a   1.000
_cell.length_b   1.000
_cell.length_c   1.000
_cell.angle_alpha   90.00
_cell.angle_beta   90.00
_cell.angle_gamma   90.00
#
_symmetry.space_group_name_H-M   'P 1'
#
loop_
_entity.id
_entity.type
_entity.pdbx_description
1 polymer ?
#
loop_
_entity_poly.entity_id
_entity_poly.type
_entity_poly.pdbx_seq_one_letter_code
_entity_poly.pdbx_strand_id
1 'polypeptide(L)'
;MLGPSILVQQARAYPTNSLACLPPCHLTAILSFFLQEYQSKFVMMFYTQVFHYAVREACISFMSHHREQFEPFIPGSFDHYLYHLKNPKEWAGQVEISALSLLYKRDFLIYQFPGKPPSDVTQNGFDKRIMLCFSHGNHYDSVLQRHFSRMLLYAKIEHPNSTHPVRWLELEQHHQACDSLHTRLFWAFQSYSVVIKSYQRRVTCPSFEVYIRSFNELQKFCLARTKVSVPKQLKFVYGALRKVVTVTHNFDIEAKGLLGSMLMAEAEKTLKMNGLDKYDDLLNLLKQASCFDHNEASAMLGAMYSAGLRKRKDTRKGMMYTLMAAQEGNIMAQCSLGFMHLYGTGGLDQDFDYAYFYLIEVAAQAVKSKEKHGAGSVTTEMVRLTDTAQLQYHSGEKGDYFQWMKFQASKGMTDAQARMGRILYWGSGGVKRNLQAATKYYERTAKAAPKNAVALFDYGVVLLRGQGTEKNITKALEQLNKSAALTKPLFVLGHAPAFTAIGWYKLNIEKDYEAAAKYFEKGDQGGHRDAAHNLAYMYSRGIYPGKGEEKMTAFKYYKRAADKGHSDSSVMLAKLYKEGVENEMEADSEQAAKWAYRVAIEHEEFGMLLRKGLEAFLSTSW
;
A
#
# COMPACT_ATOMS: atom_id res chain seq x y z
N MET A 1 7.23 11.14 -8.84
CA MET A 1 7.26 9.70 -9.19
C MET A 1 7.93 8.93 -8.05
N LEU A 2 7.62 7.63 -7.92
CA LEU A 2 8.12 6.61 -6.95
C LEU A 2 7.39 6.53 -5.59
N GLY A 3 6.73 5.39 -5.34
CA GLY A 3 5.92 5.11 -4.14
C GLY A 3 6.67 4.41 -2.98
N PRO A 4 6.01 4.19 -1.82
CA PRO A 4 6.62 3.66 -0.59
C PRO A 4 7.20 2.23 -0.73
N SER A 5 6.67 1.42 -1.64
CA SER A 5 7.17 0.06 -1.88
C SER A 5 8.48 0.04 -2.68
N ILE A 6 8.73 1.06 -3.51
CA ILE A 6 10.01 1.24 -4.22
C ILE A 6 11.09 1.71 -3.24
N LEU A 7 10.74 2.54 -2.25
CA LEU A 7 11.63 2.92 -1.14
C LEU A 7 12.13 1.71 -0.32
N VAL A 8 11.36 0.61 -0.27
CA VAL A 8 11.75 -0.64 0.40
C VAL A 8 12.44 -1.64 -0.55
N GLN A 9 12.07 -1.68 -1.84
CA GLN A 9 12.70 -2.58 -2.82
C GLN A 9 14.04 -2.06 -3.36
N GLN A 10 14.22 -0.74 -3.55
CA GLN A 10 15.50 -0.15 -3.97
C GLN A 10 16.60 -0.35 -2.92
N ALA A 11 16.26 -0.52 -1.63
CA ALA A 11 17.23 -0.82 -0.58
C ALA A 11 17.86 -2.23 -0.69
N ARG A 12 17.21 -3.17 -1.41
CA ARG A 12 17.64 -4.58 -1.54
C ARG A 12 18.47 -4.88 -2.79
N ALA A 13 18.52 -3.97 -3.78
CA ALA A 13 19.17 -4.22 -5.06
C ALA A 13 20.65 -3.76 -5.16
N TYR A 14 21.18 -3.10 -4.12
CA TYR A 14 22.56 -2.60 -4.14
C TYR A 14 23.53 -3.51 -3.36
N PRO A 15 24.68 -3.87 -3.95
CA PRO A 15 25.73 -4.61 -3.25
C PRO A 15 26.13 -3.89 -1.96
N THR A 16 26.69 -4.66 -1.03
CA THR A 16 26.75 -4.37 0.41
C THR A 16 27.49 -3.08 0.83
N ASN A 17 28.10 -2.32 -0.10
CA ASN A 17 28.92 -1.13 0.17
C ASN A 17 28.54 0.19 -0.56
N SER A 18 27.37 0.34 -1.20
CA SER A 18 27.02 1.57 -1.94
C SER A 18 25.91 2.45 -1.33
N LEU A 19 26.03 3.77 -1.58
CA LEU A 19 25.09 4.86 -1.26
C LEU A 19 23.68 4.57 -1.80
N ALA A 20 22.63 4.98 -1.06
CA ALA A 20 21.24 4.79 -1.48
C ALA A 20 20.54 6.14 -1.72
N CYS A 21 19.88 6.27 -2.88
CA CYS A 21 18.99 7.38 -3.19
C CYS A 21 17.60 7.05 -2.64
N LEU A 22 17.02 7.91 -1.80
CA LEU A 22 15.62 7.82 -1.41
C LEU A 22 14.87 8.98 -2.06
N PRO A 23 13.69 8.75 -2.68
CA PRO A 23 12.87 9.83 -3.19
C PRO A 23 12.07 10.55 -2.10
N PRO A 24 12.30 11.84 -1.87
CA PRO A 24 11.27 12.72 -1.30
C PRO A 24 10.68 13.62 -2.41
N CYS A 25 9.40 14.00 -2.34
CA CYS A 25 8.71 14.77 -3.40
C CYS A 25 9.11 16.26 -3.50
N HIS A 26 9.47 16.75 -4.70
CA HIS A 26 9.74 18.15 -5.09
C HIS A 26 10.59 18.99 -4.10
N LEU A 27 11.84 19.30 -4.49
CA LEU A 27 12.86 20.04 -3.71
C LEU A 27 13.13 19.59 -2.26
N THR A 28 12.52 18.50 -1.81
CA THR A 28 12.67 17.96 -0.46
C THR A 28 14.05 17.38 -0.17
N ALA A 29 14.88 17.07 -1.18
CA ALA A 29 16.18 16.45 -0.99
C ALA A 29 17.24 17.34 -0.33
N ILE A 30 17.23 18.62 -0.68
CA ILE A 30 18.12 19.63 -0.10
C ILE A 30 17.80 19.84 1.38
N LEU A 31 16.54 19.58 1.76
CA LEU A 31 15.94 19.96 3.03
C LEU A 31 15.83 18.81 4.02
N SER A 32 15.75 17.56 3.54
CA SER A 32 15.96 16.36 4.35
C SER A 32 17.32 16.31 5.03
N PHE A 33 18.32 17.01 4.50
CA PHE A 33 19.65 17.08 5.10
C PHE A 33 19.72 18.01 6.34
N PHE A 34 18.85 19.02 6.41
CA PHE A 34 18.82 19.95 7.56
C PHE A 34 18.03 19.42 8.77
N LEU A 35 17.36 18.27 8.63
CA LEU A 35 16.45 17.69 9.63
C LEU A 35 16.85 16.28 10.07
N GLN A 36 18.09 15.91 9.80
CA GLN A 36 18.49 14.51 9.65
C GLN A 36 18.77 13.78 10.98
N GLU A 37 18.00 14.06 12.04
CA GLU A 37 18.21 13.50 13.38
C GLU A 37 16.95 12.85 13.99
N TYR A 38 16.07 12.24 13.20
CA TYR A 38 14.89 11.53 13.71
C TYR A 38 15.06 10.01 13.74
N GLN A 39 14.65 9.38 14.85
CA GLN A 39 14.69 7.93 15.03
C GLN A 39 13.57 7.17 14.28
N SER A 40 12.56 7.86 13.72
CA SER A 40 11.46 7.24 12.97
C SER A 40 11.36 7.83 11.56
N LYS A 41 11.26 6.95 10.55
CA LYS A 41 11.06 7.32 9.13
C LYS A 41 9.77 8.13 8.91
N PHE A 42 8.78 7.95 9.79
CA PHE A 42 7.49 8.64 9.76
C PHE A 42 7.66 10.14 10.04
N VAL A 43 8.33 10.46 11.13
CA VAL A 43 8.53 11.85 11.59
C VAL A 43 9.39 12.63 10.60
N MET A 44 10.44 11.99 10.06
CA MET A 44 11.32 12.60 9.08
C MET A 44 10.57 13.14 7.85
N MET A 45 9.63 12.37 7.30
CA MET A 45 8.92 12.75 6.06
C MET A 45 7.96 13.93 6.28
N PHE A 46 7.19 13.94 7.37
CA PHE A 46 6.26 15.03 7.66
C PHE A 46 6.97 16.32 8.07
N TYR A 47 8.03 16.22 8.87
CA TYR A 47 8.84 17.39 9.19
C TYR A 47 9.54 17.93 7.95
N THR A 48 10.07 17.08 7.05
CA THR A 48 10.63 17.58 5.79
C THR A 48 9.66 18.42 4.98
N GLN A 49 8.36 18.11 4.99
CA GLN A 49 7.34 18.92 4.31
C GLN A 49 7.08 20.26 5.02
N VAL A 50 7.01 20.28 6.35
CA VAL A 50 6.82 21.53 7.13
C VAL A 50 7.99 22.49 6.94
N PHE A 51 9.20 21.95 7.00
CA PHE A 51 10.42 22.73 6.83
C PHE A 51 10.68 23.06 5.37
N HIS A 52 10.12 22.30 4.41
CA HIS A 52 10.17 22.66 2.99
C HIS A 52 9.63 24.07 2.76
N TYR A 53 8.44 24.38 3.29
CA TYR A 53 7.89 25.73 3.23
C TYR A 53 8.77 26.77 3.93
N ALA A 54 9.26 26.47 5.13
CA ALA A 54 10.08 27.41 5.90
C ALA A 54 11.39 27.77 5.18
N VAL A 55 12.06 26.79 4.59
CA VAL A 55 13.30 27.04 3.85
C VAL A 55 13.04 27.70 2.50
N ARG A 56 11.91 27.42 1.86
CA ARG A 56 11.51 28.10 0.63
C ARG A 56 11.24 29.58 0.89
N GLU A 57 10.52 29.91 1.97
CA GLU A 57 10.34 31.30 2.43
C GLU A 57 11.68 31.95 2.81
N ALA A 58 12.58 31.23 3.49
CA ALA A 58 13.91 31.73 3.82
C ALA A 58 14.75 32.00 2.55
N CYS A 59 14.65 31.13 1.54
CA CYS A 59 15.29 31.29 0.23
C CYS A 59 14.74 32.52 -0.50
N ILE A 60 13.42 32.67 -0.58
CA ILE A 60 12.75 33.83 -1.18
C ILE A 60 13.18 35.12 -0.48
N SER A 61 13.15 35.13 0.85
CA SER A 61 13.59 36.27 1.64
C SER A 61 15.07 36.60 1.39
N PHE A 62 15.93 35.58 1.39
CA PHE A 62 17.36 35.76 1.13
C PHE A 62 17.62 36.32 -0.27
N MET A 63 16.97 35.75 -1.30
CA MET A 63 17.06 36.22 -2.69
C MET A 63 16.54 37.65 -2.82
N SER A 64 15.44 37.99 -2.15
CA SER A 64 14.89 39.36 -2.16
C SER A 64 15.85 40.39 -1.54
N HIS A 65 16.58 40.04 -0.49
CA HIS A 65 17.58 40.92 0.14
C HIS A 65 18.88 41.02 -0.67
N HIS A 66 19.16 40.05 -1.54
CA HIS A 66 20.37 39.98 -2.37
C HIS A 66 20.00 40.02 -3.86
N ARG A 67 19.00 40.84 -4.22
CA ARG A 67 18.41 40.91 -5.56
C ARG A 67 19.46 41.04 -6.67
N GLU A 68 20.44 41.93 -6.49
CA GLU A 68 21.51 42.20 -7.47
C GLU A 68 22.34 40.95 -7.83
N GLN A 69 22.41 39.96 -6.93
CA GLN A 69 23.17 38.73 -7.16
C GLN A 69 22.38 37.67 -7.94
N PHE A 70 21.05 37.72 -7.92
CA PHE A 70 20.19 36.65 -8.46
C PHE A 70 19.37 37.08 -9.68
N GLU A 71 18.96 38.36 -9.75
CA GLU A 71 18.16 38.91 -10.84
C GLU A 71 18.77 38.70 -12.24
N PRO A 72 20.10 38.80 -12.46
CA PRO A 72 20.69 38.55 -13.78
C PRO A 72 20.52 37.11 -14.29
N PHE A 73 20.26 36.15 -13.41
CA PHE A 73 20.12 34.73 -13.73
C PHE A 73 18.67 34.29 -13.89
N ILE A 74 17.70 35.19 -13.67
CA ILE A 74 16.27 34.89 -13.72
C ILE A 74 15.67 35.42 -15.02
N PRO A 75 15.04 34.57 -15.84
CA PRO A 75 14.34 35.03 -17.03
C PRO A 75 13.03 35.73 -16.66
N GLY A 76 12.91 37.01 -17.02
CA GLY A 76 11.70 37.80 -16.82
C GLY A 76 11.70 38.61 -15.51
N SER A 77 10.51 38.88 -14.95
CA SER A 77 10.39 39.70 -13.74
C SER A 77 10.84 38.93 -12.50
N PHE A 78 11.81 39.48 -11.77
CA PHE A 78 12.31 38.93 -10.51
C PHE A 78 11.21 38.77 -9.46
N ASP A 79 10.33 39.77 -9.33
CA ASP A 79 9.25 39.75 -8.34
C ASP A 79 8.19 38.68 -8.69
N HIS A 80 7.91 38.49 -9.98
CA HIS A 80 7.05 37.42 -10.47
C HIS A 80 7.68 36.04 -10.21
N TYR A 81 8.99 35.90 -10.43
CA TYR A 81 9.74 34.68 -10.15
C TYR A 81 9.66 34.31 -8.66
N LEU A 82 9.93 35.25 -7.75
CA LEU A 82 9.81 35.03 -6.31
C LEU A 82 8.38 34.71 -5.87
N TYR A 83 7.37 35.29 -6.53
CA TYR A 83 5.97 34.99 -6.27
C TYR A 83 5.64 33.53 -6.62
N HIS A 84 6.06 33.04 -7.80
CA HIS A 84 5.92 31.62 -8.16
C HIS A 84 6.69 30.71 -7.23
N LEU A 85 7.85 31.14 -6.77
CA LEU A 85 8.64 30.37 -5.82
C LEU A 85 7.90 30.17 -4.48
N LYS A 86 6.87 30.94 -4.12
CA LYS A 86 6.03 30.65 -2.92
C LYS A 86 5.18 29.39 -3.08
N ASN A 87 4.84 29.02 -4.31
CA ASN A 87 4.08 27.82 -4.60
C ASN A 87 5.01 26.59 -4.48
N PRO A 88 4.74 25.64 -3.56
CA PRO A 88 5.58 24.45 -3.40
C PRO A 88 5.52 23.49 -4.59
N LYS A 89 4.52 23.65 -5.48
CA LYS A 89 4.37 22.85 -6.70
C LYS A 89 5.31 23.32 -7.81
N GLU A 90 5.86 24.53 -7.70
CA GLU A 90 6.84 25.06 -8.65
C GLU A 90 8.21 24.42 -8.43
N TRP A 91 8.93 24.18 -9.52
CA TRP A 91 10.29 23.63 -9.42
C TRP A 91 11.28 24.73 -9.01
N ALA A 92 12.28 24.34 -8.26
CA ALA A 92 13.44 25.18 -8.01
C ALA A 92 14.64 24.56 -8.73
N GLY A 93 15.44 25.43 -9.34
CA GLY A 93 16.56 25.07 -10.17
C GLY A 93 17.89 25.56 -9.59
N GLN A 94 18.81 25.86 -10.50
CA GLN A 94 20.18 26.23 -10.14
C GLN A 94 20.27 27.52 -9.31
N VAL A 95 19.37 28.47 -9.56
CA VAL A 95 19.38 29.78 -8.88
C VAL A 95 19.06 29.61 -7.39
N GLU A 96 18.07 28.79 -7.06
CA GLU A 96 17.71 28.49 -5.68
C GLU A 96 18.76 27.64 -4.99
N ILE A 97 19.37 26.67 -5.68
CA ILE A 97 20.48 25.89 -5.12
C ILE A 97 21.64 26.82 -4.76
N SER A 98 21.93 27.81 -5.61
CA SER A 98 22.96 28.82 -5.36
C SER A 98 22.60 29.72 -4.17
N ALA A 99 21.34 30.17 -4.09
CA ALA A 99 20.85 30.97 -2.97
C ALA A 99 20.91 30.19 -1.64
N LEU A 100 20.48 28.93 -1.64
CA LEU A 100 20.53 28.05 -0.47
C LEU A 100 21.97 27.74 -0.04
N SER A 101 22.89 27.59 -1.00
CA SER A 101 24.31 27.39 -0.72
C SER A 101 24.90 28.54 0.06
N LEU A 102 24.62 29.77 -0.37
CA LEU A 102 25.07 31.00 0.29
C LEU A 102 24.38 31.20 1.64
N LEU A 103 23.06 31.02 1.69
CA LEU A 103 22.26 31.17 2.91
C LEU A 103 22.74 30.23 4.03
N TYR A 104 23.00 28.96 3.72
CA TYR A 104 23.37 27.94 4.71
C TYR A 104 24.87 27.65 4.78
N LYS A 105 25.68 28.32 3.97
CA LYS A 105 27.14 28.13 3.88
C LYS A 105 27.52 26.66 3.65
N ARG A 106 26.94 26.06 2.62
CA ARG A 106 27.22 24.67 2.22
C ARG A 106 27.29 24.52 0.71
N ASP A 107 28.23 23.70 0.23
CA ASP A 107 28.33 23.40 -1.19
C ASP A 107 27.47 22.20 -1.62
N PHE A 108 26.95 22.20 -2.85
CA PHE A 108 26.08 21.15 -3.37
C PHE A 108 26.78 20.25 -4.38
N LEU A 109 26.60 18.95 -4.19
CA LEU A 109 27.06 17.87 -5.07
C LEU A 109 25.86 17.14 -5.65
N ILE A 110 25.82 16.93 -6.98
CA ILE A 110 24.68 16.25 -7.63
C ILE A 110 25.14 15.03 -8.42
N TYR A 111 24.61 13.87 -8.07
CA TYR A 111 24.73 12.63 -8.84
C TYR A 111 23.70 12.61 -9.96
N GLN A 112 24.12 12.86 -11.20
CA GLN A 112 23.21 12.89 -12.34
C GLN A 112 22.85 11.50 -12.87
N PHE A 113 23.78 10.55 -12.79
CA PHE A 113 23.60 9.19 -13.33
C PHE A 113 24.08 8.13 -12.33
N PRO A 114 23.37 6.99 -12.20
CA PRO A 114 23.81 5.87 -11.38
C PRO A 114 25.23 5.41 -11.75
N GLY A 115 26.13 5.30 -10.77
CA GLY A 115 27.50 4.80 -10.97
C GLY A 115 28.50 5.81 -11.54
N LYS A 116 28.10 7.07 -11.78
CA LYS A 116 29.01 8.16 -12.18
C LYS A 116 29.41 9.03 -10.96
N PRO A 117 30.58 9.68 -10.99
CA PRO A 117 30.95 10.65 -9.95
C PRO A 117 29.96 11.84 -9.93
N PRO A 118 29.73 12.47 -8.77
CA PRO A 118 28.86 13.62 -8.66
C PRO A 118 29.49 14.85 -9.32
N SER A 119 28.65 15.78 -9.76
CA SER A 119 29.06 17.10 -10.24
C SER A 119 29.02 18.12 -9.10
N ASP A 120 30.05 18.95 -8.98
CA ASP A 120 30.03 20.14 -8.10
C ASP A 120 29.11 21.19 -8.70
N VAL A 121 28.00 21.48 -8.01
CA VAL A 121 26.96 22.41 -8.49
C VAL A 121 27.12 23.80 -7.87
N THR A 122 27.74 23.88 -6.70
CA THR A 122 28.23 25.15 -6.14
C THR A 122 29.67 24.97 -5.68
N GLN A 123 30.49 26.02 -5.84
CA GLN A 123 31.92 26.02 -5.53
C GLN A 123 32.27 27.25 -4.70
N ASN A 124 31.54 27.46 -3.62
CA ASN A 124 31.74 28.60 -2.73
C ASN A 124 32.87 28.38 -1.71
N GLY A 125 33.44 27.17 -1.66
CA GLY A 125 34.57 26.83 -0.79
C GLY A 125 34.14 26.56 0.66
N PHE A 126 32.90 26.10 0.87
CA PHE A 126 32.39 25.82 2.21
C PHE A 126 32.85 24.44 2.71
N ASP A 127 33.15 24.35 4.01
CA ASP A 127 33.65 23.11 4.65
C ASP A 127 32.65 21.94 4.60
N LYS A 128 31.35 22.25 4.49
CA LYS A 128 30.27 21.26 4.52
C LYS A 128 29.60 21.16 3.15
N ARG A 129 29.37 19.92 2.69
CA ARG A 129 28.73 19.62 1.41
C ARG A 129 27.39 18.89 1.59
N ILE A 130 26.44 19.15 0.70
CA ILE A 130 25.15 18.47 0.59
C ILE A 130 25.14 17.64 -0.69
N MET A 131 24.74 16.37 -0.58
CA MET A 131 24.69 15.43 -1.71
C MET A 131 23.26 15.18 -2.15
N LEU A 132 22.98 15.42 -3.43
CA LEU A 132 21.71 15.17 -4.09
C LEU A 132 21.92 14.19 -5.24
N CYS A 133 20.86 13.52 -5.69
CA CYS A 133 20.85 12.78 -6.93
C CYS A 133 19.71 13.29 -7.82
N PHE A 134 19.95 13.37 -9.11
CA PHE A 134 18.93 13.70 -10.09
C PHE A 134 17.98 12.52 -10.25
N SER A 135 16.69 12.80 -10.19
CA SER A 135 15.60 11.87 -10.40
C SER A 135 14.72 12.40 -11.54
N HIS A 136 14.06 11.49 -12.27
CA HIS A 136 13.38 11.81 -13.53
C HIS A 136 12.41 13.00 -13.39
N GLY A 137 12.45 13.94 -14.35
CA GLY A 137 11.53 15.08 -14.45
C GLY A 137 11.93 16.31 -13.64
N ASN A 138 13.21 16.74 -13.71
CA ASN A 138 13.75 17.93 -13.02
C ASN A 138 13.65 17.88 -11.49
N HIS A 139 13.77 16.69 -10.91
CA HIS A 139 13.61 16.49 -9.48
C HIS A 139 14.93 16.03 -8.83
N TYR A 140 15.22 16.52 -7.63
CA TYR A 140 16.43 16.15 -6.86
C TYR A 140 16.02 15.38 -5.61
N ASP A 141 16.71 14.26 -5.38
CA ASP A 141 16.52 13.32 -4.27
C ASP A 141 17.75 13.29 -3.34
N SER A 142 17.58 13.04 -2.04
CA SER A 142 18.69 13.09 -1.08
C SER A 142 19.48 11.78 -1.12
N VAL A 143 20.81 11.87 -1.07
CA VAL A 143 21.68 10.69 -0.99
C VAL A 143 22.00 10.39 0.48
N LEU A 144 21.61 9.20 0.97
CA LEU A 144 21.89 8.75 2.34
C LEU A 144 23.02 7.72 2.40
N GLN A 145 23.89 7.84 3.41
CA GLN A 145 24.85 6.80 3.78
C GLN A 145 24.18 5.71 4.62
N ARG A 146 24.48 4.43 4.35
CA ARG A 146 23.90 3.26 5.05
C ARG A 146 24.23 3.20 6.56
N HIS A 147 25.25 3.90 7.03
CA HIS A 147 25.66 3.95 8.45
C HIS A 147 25.40 5.32 9.05
N PHE A 148 24.13 5.68 9.24
CA PHE A 148 23.78 6.88 9.97
C PHE A 148 23.76 6.57 11.48
N SER A 149 24.84 6.94 12.16
CA SER A 149 24.96 6.84 13.61
C SER A 149 24.24 8.00 14.30
N ARG A 150 23.45 7.68 15.33
CA ARG A 150 22.77 8.60 16.26
C ARG A 150 23.62 9.83 16.63
N MET A 151 23.07 11.03 16.45
CA MET A 151 23.37 12.19 17.30
C MET A 151 22.20 13.18 17.31
N LEU A 152 22.12 13.96 18.39
CA LEU A 152 21.03 14.84 18.85
C LEU A 152 21.39 16.32 18.64
N LEU A 153 20.41 17.13 18.23
CA LEU A 153 20.32 18.60 18.32
C LEU A 153 19.00 19.13 17.72
N TYR A 154 17.88 18.90 18.43
CA TYR A 154 16.61 19.59 18.18
C TYR A 154 16.60 21.07 18.61
N ALA A 155 17.66 21.56 19.27
CA ALA A 155 17.53 22.70 20.18
C ALA A 155 17.74 24.09 19.55
N LYS A 156 17.96 24.24 18.23
CA LYS A 156 18.42 25.54 17.68
C LYS A 156 17.84 26.00 16.35
N ILE A 157 16.80 25.38 15.81
CA ILE A 157 16.07 25.96 14.68
C ILE A 157 14.82 26.64 15.24
N GLU A 158 14.86 27.96 15.38
CA GLU A 158 13.66 28.74 15.69
C GLU A 158 12.62 28.47 14.61
N HIS A 159 11.49 27.87 15.01
CA HIS A 159 10.37 27.63 14.13
C HIS A 159 9.74 28.96 13.73
N PRO A 160 9.68 29.32 12.43
CA PRO A 160 8.85 30.43 12.00
C PRO A 160 7.38 30.14 12.36
N ASN A 161 6.58 31.18 12.56
CA ASN A 161 5.13 31.09 12.69
C ASN A 161 4.50 30.62 11.36
N SER A 162 4.64 29.34 11.03
CA SER A 162 3.92 28.72 9.91
C SER A 162 2.59 28.16 10.40
N THR A 163 1.51 28.56 9.74
CA THR A 163 0.14 28.03 9.88
C THR A 163 -0.02 26.67 9.19
N HIS A 164 1.08 25.94 8.98
CA HIS A 164 1.11 24.74 8.13
C HIS A 164 0.23 23.61 8.71
N PRO A 165 -0.62 22.94 7.89
CA PRO A 165 -1.56 21.91 8.36
C PRO A 165 -0.92 20.75 9.14
N VAL A 166 0.35 20.45 8.92
CA VAL A 166 1.07 19.39 9.66
C VAL A 166 1.35 19.79 11.11
N ARG A 167 1.50 21.09 11.43
CA ARG A 167 1.63 21.55 12.82
C ARG A 167 0.30 21.41 13.58
N TRP A 168 -0.83 21.44 12.88
CA TRP A 168 -2.13 21.09 13.45
C TRP A 168 -2.16 19.65 13.94
N LEU A 169 -1.38 18.72 13.37
CA LEU A 169 -1.43 17.30 13.75
C LEU A 169 -0.73 16.94 15.08
N GLU A 170 -0.02 17.86 15.74
CA GLU A 170 0.67 17.64 17.04
C GLU A 170 1.61 16.41 17.05
N LEU A 171 2.22 16.08 15.90
CA LEU A 171 3.11 14.93 15.71
C LEU A 171 4.24 14.87 16.74
N GLU A 172 4.72 16.03 17.19
CA GLU A 172 5.77 16.15 18.21
C GLU A 172 5.39 15.52 19.54
N GLN A 173 4.17 15.77 20.02
CA GLN A 173 3.71 15.22 21.30
C GLN A 173 3.57 13.70 21.23
N HIS A 174 3.05 13.21 20.11
CA HIS A 174 2.95 11.77 19.87
C HIS A 174 4.34 11.11 19.83
N HIS A 175 5.28 11.72 19.12
CA HIS A 175 6.65 11.24 19.01
C HIS A 175 7.37 11.22 20.36
N GLN A 176 7.30 12.31 21.13
CA GLN A 176 7.88 12.39 22.48
C GLN A 176 7.31 11.31 23.40
N ALA A 177 6.02 11.01 23.31
CA ALA A 177 5.38 9.94 24.07
C ALA A 177 5.91 8.54 23.67
N CYS A 178 6.02 8.26 22.37
CA CYS A 178 6.56 6.99 21.88
C CYS A 178 8.06 6.83 22.18
N ASP A 179 8.86 7.90 22.09
CA ASP A 179 10.28 7.87 22.43
C ASP A 179 10.49 7.61 23.93
N SER A 180 9.70 8.26 24.79
CA SER A 180 9.72 7.97 26.23
C SER A 180 9.42 6.49 26.51
N LEU A 181 8.45 5.91 25.80
CA LEU A 181 8.12 4.49 25.90
C LEU A 181 9.28 3.60 25.41
N HIS A 182 9.86 3.90 24.25
CA HIS A 182 10.99 3.18 23.68
C HIS A 182 12.21 3.19 24.59
N THR A 183 12.57 4.34 25.17
CA THR A 183 13.71 4.44 26.08
C THR A 183 13.48 3.60 27.34
N ARG A 184 12.29 3.64 27.93
CA ARG A 184 11.94 2.80 29.09
C ARG A 184 12.06 1.31 28.77
N LEU A 185 11.56 0.90 27.61
CA LEU A 185 11.56 -0.50 27.21
C LEU A 185 12.94 -0.98 26.76
N PHE A 186 13.79 -0.12 26.20
CA PHE A 186 15.18 -0.44 25.90
C PHE A 186 15.93 -0.81 27.18
N TRP A 187 15.85 0.00 28.23
CA TRP A 187 16.50 -0.31 29.52
C TRP A 187 15.92 -1.57 30.17
N ALA A 188 14.59 -1.75 30.09
CA ALA A 188 13.95 -2.97 30.55
C ALA A 188 14.43 -4.21 29.77
N PHE A 189 14.59 -4.10 28.45
CA PHE A 189 15.12 -5.15 27.60
C PHE A 189 16.52 -5.54 28.05
N GLN A 190 17.44 -4.57 28.18
CA GLN A 190 18.81 -4.81 28.65
C GLN A 190 18.82 -5.52 30.00
N SER A 191 17.97 -5.08 30.94
CA SER A 191 17.85 -5.71 32.25
C SER A 191 17.40 -7.18 32.15
N TYR A 192 16.41 -7.47 31.31
CA TYR A 192 15.91 -8.83 31.10
C TYR A 192 16.94 -9.70 30.38
N SER A 193 17.68 -9.17 29.42
CA SER A 193 18.73 -9.88 28.69
C SER A 193 19.85 -10.32 29.63
N VAL A 194 20.28 -9.44 30.56
CA VAL A 194 21.28 -9.77 31.58
C VAL A 194 20.77 -10.88 32.50
N VAL A 195 19.52 -10.78 32.97
CA VAL A 195 18.90 -11.81 33.81
C VAL A 195 18.85 -13.16 33.09
N ILE A 196 18.36 -13.20 31.85
CA ILE A 196 18.26 -14.45 31.07
C ILE A 196 19.65 -15.06 30.82
N LYS A 197 20.65 -14.25 30.43
CA LYS A 197 22.04 -14.71 30.28
C LYS A 197 22.62 -15.26 31.58
N SER A 198 22.27 -14.67 32.74
CA SER A 198 22.70 -15.16 34.05
C SER A 198 22.06 -16.51 34.41
N TYR A 199 20.80 -16.75 34.03
CA TYR A 199 20.14 -18.05 34.20
C TYR A 199 20.72 -19.11 33.29
N GLN A 200 21.03 -18.77 32.03
CA GLN A 200 21.72 -19.67 31.08
C GLN A 200 23.14 -20.02 31.54
N ARG A 201 23.83 -19.09 32.21
CA ARG A 201 25.16 -19.30 32.81
C ARG A 201 25.13 -19.99 34.18
N ARG A 202 23.97 -20.36 34.73
CA ARG A 202 23.89 -21.31 35.87
C ARG A 202 24.12 -22.77 35.43
N VAL A 203 25.01 -22.97 34.48
CA VAL A 203 25.89 -24.13 34.38
C VAL A 203 27.27 -23.61 34.82
N THR A 204 27.63 -23.93 36.07
CA THR A 204 28.89 -23.65 36.79
C THR A 204 29.18 -22.19 37.18
N CYS A 205 29.14 -21.90 38.49
CA CYS A 205 30.08 -20.95 39.11
C CYS A 205 30.09 -21.08 40.64
N PRO A 206 31.04 -21.84 41.23
CA PRO A 206 31.40 -21.72 42.65
C PRO A 206 32.39 -20.57 42.92
N SER A 207 32.90 -19.87 41.89
CA SER A 207 34.09 -19.01 42.02
C SER A 207 33.84 -17.50 42.05
N PHE A 208 32.62 -17.01 41.81
CA PHE A 208 32.35 -15.56 41.78
C PHE A 208 31.98 -14.97 43.15
N GLU A 209 31.67 -15.82 44.15
CA GLU A 209 31.25 -15.38 45.48
C GLU A 209 32.42 -14.82 46.33
N VAL A 210 33.65 -15.23 46.03
CA VAL A 210 34.86 -14.78 46.73
C VAL A 210 35.26 -13.36 46.31
N TYR A 211 34.96 -12.94 45.08
CA TYR A 211 35.38 -11.64 44.53
C TYR A 211 34.42 -10.49 44.89
N ILE A 212 33.18 -10.78 45.30
CA ILE A 212 32.18 -9.76 45.68
C ILE A 212 32.29 -9.37 47.17
N ARG A 213 32.83 -10.25 48.03
CA ARG A 213 32.95 -9.96 49.48
C ARG A 213 33.92 -8.82 49.81
N SER A 214 34.78 -8.43 48.88
CA SER A 214 35.77 -7.34 49.05
C SER A 214 35.22 -5.94 48.69
N PHE A 215 34.00 -5.82 48.15
CA PHE A 215 33.40 -4.52 47.81
C PHE A 215 31.97 -4.41 48.38
N ASN A 216 31.86 -3.87 49.60
CA ASN A 216 30.58 -3.65 50.30
C ASN A 216 29.60 -2.71 49.57
N GLU A 217 30.06 -1.87 48.64
CA GLU A 217 29.20 -0.93 47.89
C GLU A 217 28.54 -1.57 46.64
N LEU A 218 29.17 -2.58 46.01
CA LEU A 218 28.62 -3.24 44.82
C LEU A 218 27.54 -4.27 45.15
N GLN A 219 27.51 -4.78 46.38
CA GLN A 219 26.47 -5.71 46.85
C GLN A 219 25.08 -5.07 46.87
N LYS A 220 24.98 -3.76 47.12
CA LYS A 220 23.70 -3.02 47.07
C LYS A 220 23.14 -2.95 45.64
N PHE A 221 23.98 -2.89 44.62
CA PHE A 221 23.56 -2.80 43.22
C PHE A 221 23.19 -4.17 42.61
N CYS A 222 23.90 -5.24 42.99
CA CYS A 222 23.67 -6.57 42.40
C CYS A 222 22.55 -7.38 43.06
N LEU A 223 22.19 -7.11 44.32
CA LEU A 223 21.11 -7.82 45.03
C LEU A 223 19.77 -7.08 45.05
N ALA A 224 19.69 -5.88 44.49
CA ALA A 224 18.41 -5.26 44.22
C ALA A 224 17.79 -5.97 43.00
N ARG A 225 17.09 -7.09 43.24
CA ARG A 225 15.91 -7.48 42.45
C ARG A 225 14.93 -6.32 42.53
N THR A 226 15.20 -5.21 41.86
CA THR A 226 14.25 -4.14 41.70
C THR A 226 13.15 -4.74 40.84
N LYS A 227 12.07 -5.18 41.49
CA LYS A 227 10.78 -5.29 40.83
C LYS A 227 10.54 -3.90 40.25
N VAL A 228 10.92 -3.70 38.99
CA VAL A 228 10.63 -2.47 38.26
C VAL A 228 9.13 -2.28 38.42
N SER A 229 8.73 -1.22 39.13
CA SER A 229 7.33 -0.91 39.34
C SER A 229 6.76 -0.55 37.97
N VAL A 230 6.03 -1.48 37.35
CA VAL A 230 5.46 -1.28 36.02
C VAL A 230 4.10 -0.60 36.19
N PRO A 231 3.88 0.59 35.61
CA PRO A 231 2.57 1.22 35.60
C PRO A 231 1.52 0.26 35.04
N LYS A 232 0.30 0.27 35.60
CA LYS A 232 -0.79 -0.66 35.20
C LYS A 232 -1.01 -0.67 33.68
N GLN A 233 -0.92 0.49 33.04
CA GLN A 233 -1.10 0.68 31.59
C GLN A 233 0.01 0.04 30.74
N LEU A 234 1.20 -0.17 31.29
CA LEU A 234 2.36 -0.77 30.61
C LEU A 234 2.56 -2.25 30.97
N LYS A 235 1.69 -2.83 31.80
CA LYS A 235 1.84 -4.21 32.28
C LYS A 235 1.93 -5.21 31.11
N PHE A 236 1.14 -5.01 30.07
CA PHE A 236 1.12 -5.88 28.90
C PHE A 236 2.40 -5.76 28.08
N VAL A 237 2.84 -4.55 27.73
CA VAL A 237 4.08 -4.37 26.93
C VAL A 237 5.31 -4.91 27.65
N TYR A 238 5.41 -4.73 28.98
CA TYR A 238 6.50 -5.35 29.76
C TYR A 238 6.40 -6.88 29.81
N GLY A 239 5.19 -7.43 29.83
CA GLY A 239 4.95 -8.87 29.72
C GLY A 239 5.37 -9.43 28.36
N ALA A 240 5.02 -8.73 27.27
CA ALA A 240 5.44 -9.06 25.91
C ALA A 240 6.96 -8.95 25.76
N LEU A 241 7.57 -7.88 26.30
CA LEU A 241 9.01 -7.64 26.27
C LEU A 241 9.81 -8.81 26.86
N ARG A 242 9.36 -9.39 27.97
CA ARG A 242 10.01 -10.58 28.55
C ARG A 242 10.06 -11.76 27.59
N LYS A 243 8.99 -11.96 26.81
CA LYS A 243 8.94 -13.02 25.79
C LYS A 243 9.86 -12.68 24.61
N VAL A 244 9.83 -11.44 24.13
CA VAL A 244 10.70 -10.99 23.03
C VAL A 244 12.18 -11.15 23.36
N VAL A 245 12.61 -10.80 24.59
CA VAL A 245 14.01 -10.96 25.03
C VAL A 245 14.49 -12.41 24.97
N THR A 246 13.61 -13.40 25.09
CA THR A 246 14.00 -14.81 24.96
C THR A 246 14.23 -15.23 23.51
N VAL A 247 13.69 -14.48 22.56
CA VAL A 247 13.75 -14.76 21.12
C VAL A 247 14.84 -13.91 20.45
N THR A 248 14.95 -12.63 20.81
CA THR A 248 15.88 -11.67 20.19
C THR A 248 17.07 -11.36 21.10
N HIS A 249 18.25 -11.18 20.51
CA HIS A 249 19.47 -10.87 21.25
C HIS A 249 19.69 -9.38 21.50
N ASN A 250 19.06 -8.53 20.67
CA ASN A 250 19.14 -7.07 20.73
C ASN A 250 17.73 -6.45 20.68
N PHE A 251 17.65 -5.18 21.10
CA PHE A 251 16.44 -4.36 20.97
C PHE A 251 16.46 -3.57 19.66
N ASP A 252 16.49 -4.31 18.55
CA ASP A 252 16.55 -3.79 17.19
C ASP A 252 15.15 -3.74 16.54
N ILE A 253 15.11 -3.51 15.22
CA ILE A 253 13.88 -3.37 14.44
C ILE A 253 13.02 -4.64 14.54
N GLU A 254 13.63 -5.83 14.58
CA GLU A 254 12.91 -7.10 14.66
C GLU A 254 12.23 -7.26 16.02
N ALA A 255 12.94 -6.98 17.11
CA ALA A 255 12.38 -7.01 18.46
C ALA A 255 11.20 -6.04 18.63
N LYS A 256 11.31 -4.83 18.05
CA LYS A 256 10.24 -3.82 18.05
C LYS A 256 9.03 -4.27 17.24
N GLY A 257 9.24 -4.81 16.04
CA GLY A 257 8.15 -5.35 15.21
C GLY A 257 7.39 -6.47 15.92
N LEU A 258 8.11 -7.41 16.55
CA LEU A 258 7.49 -8.50 17.30
C LEU A 258 6.66 -7.97 18.49
N LEU A 259 7.15 -6.95 19.20
CA LEU A 259 6.39 -6.29 20.26
C LEU A 259 5.11 -5.66 19.72
N GLY A 260 5.18 -4.93 18.60
CA GLY A 260 4.02 -4.35 17.93
C GLY A 260 2.97 -5.41 17.61
N SER A 261 3.35 -6.52 16.99
CA SER A 261 2.43 -7.62 16.65
C SER A 261 1.83 -8.30 17.87
N MET A 262 2.61 -8.50 18.94
CA MET A 262 2.09 -9.06 20.19
C MET A 262 1.07 -8.15 20.87
N LEU A 263 1.30 -6.83 20.83
CA LEU A 263 0.38 -5.83 21.38
C LEU A 263 -0.91 -5.76 20.56
N MET A 264 -0.81 -5.83 19.23
CA MET A 264 -1.96 -5.88 18.34
C MET A 264 -2.80 -7.15 18.61
N ALA A 265 -2.17 -8.31 18.71
CA ALA A 265 -2.87 -9.56 19.02
C ALA A 265 -3.62 -9.51 20.36
N GLU A 266 -3.04 -8.87 21.38
CA GLU A 266 -3.73 -8.66 22.67
C GLU A 266 -4.88 -7.63 22.56
N ALA A 267 -4.73 -6.61 21.71
CA ALA A 267 -5.80 -5.65 21.42
C ALA A 267 -7.00 -6.35 20.77
N GLU A 268 -6.77 -7.18 19.74
CA GLU A 268 -7.80 -7.98 19.08
C GLU A 268 -8.50 -8.94 20.05
N LYS A 269 -7.70 -9.61 20.89
CA LYS A 269 -8.23 -10.52 21.92
C LYS A 269 -9.10 -9.77 22.93
N THR A 270 -8.67 -8.59 23.38
CA THR A 270 -9.43 -7.74 24.30
C THR A 270 -10.76 -7.34 23.66
N LEU A 271 -10.74 -6.89 22.41
CA LEU A 271 -11.95 -6.55 21.66
C LEU A 271 -12.89 -7.75 21.51
N LYS A 272 -12.36 -8.94 21.19
CA LYS A 272 -13.17 -10.16 21.00
C LYS A 272 -13.82 -10.65 22.30
N MET A 273 -13.13 -10.55 23.44
CA MET A 273 -13.64 -11.06 24.72
C MET A 273 -14.52 -10.05 25.46
N ASN A 274 -14.26 -8.76 25.31
CA ASN A 274 -14.87 -7.71 26.11
C ASN A 274 -15.63 -6.66 25.29
N GLY A 275 -15.70 -6.80 23.97
CA GLY A 275 -16.26 -5.78 23.10
C GLY A 275 -15.60 -4.42 23.34
N LEU A 276 -16.42 -3.38 23.47
CA LEU A 276 -15.98 -2.02 23.79
C LEU A 276 -16.03 -1.69 25.29
N ASP A 277 -16.28 -2.66 26.18
CA ASP A 277 -16.38 -2.40 27.62
C ASP A 277 -15.03 -2.01 28.23
N LYS A 278 -13.94 -2.59 27.72
CA LYS A 278 -12.56 -2.25 28.08
C LYS A 278 -11.92 -1.27 27.09
N TYR A 279 -12.68 -0.25 26.70
CA TYR A 279 -12.27 0.71 25.67
C TYR A 279 -10.91 1.37 25.96
N ASP A 280 -10.65 1.81 27.19
CA ASP A 280 -9.40 2.49 27.53
C ASP A 280 -8.19 1.54 27.50
N ASP A 281 -8.36 0.27 27.90
CA ASP A 281 -7.29 -0.74 27.78
C ASP A 281 -6.99 -1.03 26.31
N LEU A 282 -8.02 -1.19 25.47
CA LEU A 282 -7.89 -1.36 24.03
C LEU A 282 -7.15 -0.17 23.40
N LEU A 283 -7.56 1.06 23.72
CA LEU A 283 -6.94 2.28 23.20
C LEU A 283 -5.47 2.36 23.62
N ASN A 284 -5.13 1.97 24.84
CA ASN A 284 -3.75 1.96 25.32
C ASN A 284 -2.91 0.89 24.62
N LEU A 285 -3.45 -0.30 24.36
CA LEU A 285 -2.76 -1.36 23.61
C LEU A 285 -2.49 -0.91 22.17
N LEU A 286 -3.49 -0.37 21.49
CA LEU A 286 -3.36 0.13 20.12
C LEU A 286 -2.34 1.27 20.03
N LYS A 287 -2.36 2.23 20.97
CA LYS A 287 -1.36 3.31 21.03
C LYS A 287 0.07 2.77 21.20
N GLN A 288 0.25 1.78 22.06
CA GLN A 288 1.55 1.14 22.27
C GLN A 288 1.98 0.38 21.01
N ALA A 289 1.09 -0.37 20.37
CA ALA A 289 1.37 -1.07 19.12
C ALA A 289 1.73 -0.10 17.98
N SER A 290 1.00 1.02 17.88
CA SER A 290 1.26 2.10 16.92
C SER A 290 2.63 2.76 17.14
N CYS A 291 3.07 2.95 18.39
CA CYS A 291 4.44 3.42 18.67
C CYS A 291 5.53 2.46 18.15
N PHE A 292 5.21 1.18 17.99
CA PHE A 292 6.10 0.16 17.41
C PHE A 292 5.86 -0.05 15.90
N ASP A 293 5.34 0.96 15.21
CA ASP A 293 5.14 0.98 13.76
C ASP A 293 4.23 -0.17 13.26
N HIS A 294 3.20 -0.53 14.05
CA HIS A 294 2.19 -1.51 13.64
C HIS A 294 1.04 -0.83 12.86
N ASN A 295 1.06 -0.98 11.55
CA ASN A 295 0.18 -0.25 10.62
C ASN A 295 -1.32 -0.46 10.85
N GLU A 296 -1.78 -1.68 11.16
CA GLU A 296 -3.19 -1.96 11.48
C GLU A 296 -3.65 -1.28 12.76
N ALA A 297 -2.78 -1.18 13.77
CA ALA A 297 -3.10 -0.52 15.03
C ALA A 297 -3.27 0.98 14.80
N SER A 298 -2.37 1.58 14.02
CA SER A 298 -2.48 2.96 13.55
C SER A 298 -3.77 3.16 12.74
N ALA A 299 -4.11 2.26 11.83
CA ALA A 299 -5.35 2.38 11.03
C ALA A 299 -6.62 2.30 11.91
N MET A 300 -6.64 1.38 12.88
CA MET A 300 -7.74 1.26 13.84
C MET A 300 -7.87 2.52 14.70
N LEU A 301 -6.77 3.07 15.21
CA LEU A 301 -6.78 4.34 15.95
C LEU A 301 -7.31 5.49 15.09
N GLY A 302 -6.85 5.57 13.84
CA GLY A 302 -7.31 6.56 12.87
C GLY A 302 -8.83 6.50 12.69
N ALA A 303 -9.38 5.30 12.49
CA ALA A 303 -10.82 5.07 12.40
C ALA A 303 -11.56 5.41 13.70
N MET A 304 -11.05 4.97 14.87
CA MET A 304 -11.68 5.20 16.16
C MET A 304 -11.80 6.69 16.51
N TYR A 305 -10.73 7.47 16.32
CA TYR A 305 -10.75 8.91 16.58
C TYR A 305 -11.58 9.68 15.55
N SER A 306 -11.54 9.28 14.28
CA SER A 306 -12.33 9.89 13.21
C SER A 306 -13.83 9.66 13.37
N ALA A 307 -14.21 8.46 13.84
CA ALA A 307 -15.61 8.10 14.10
C ALA A 307 -16.12 8.62 15.46
N GLY A 308 -15.23 8.90 16.42
CA GLY A 308 -15.65 9.27 17.78
C GLY A 308 -16.28 8.09 18.53
N LEU A 309 -15.70 6.89 18.41
CA LEU A 309 -16.20 5.72 19.14
C LEU A 309 -15.96 5.90 20.64
N ARG A 310 -17.04 5.90 21.45
CA ARG A 310 -17.03 6.06 22.94
C ARG A 310 -16.36 7.34 23.48
N LYS A 311 -15.71 8.15 22.65
CA LYS A 311 -15.09 9.45 22.97
C LYS A 311 -15.52 10.50 21.95
N ARG A 312 -15.30 11.78 22.24
CA ARG A 312 -15.55 12.85 21.25
C ARG A 312 -14.68 12.64 20.02
N LYS A 313 -15.26 12.88 18.85
CA LYS A 313 -14.56 12.86 17.56
C LYS A 313 -13.35 13.80 17.62
N ASP A 314 -12.19 13.29 17.21
CA ASP A 314 -10.93 14.03 17.14
C ASP A 314 -10.35 13.83 15.74
N THR A 315 -10.70 14.75 14.84
CA THR A 315 -10.30 14.69 13.41
C THR A 315 -8.79 14.78 13.24
N ARG A 316 -8.12 15.52 14.12
CA ARG A 316 -6.68 15.73 14.12
C ARG A 316 -5.94 14.43 14.44
N LYS A 317 -6.27 13.78 15.55
CA LYS A 317 -5.69 12.47 15.90
C LYS A 317 -6.08 11.39 14.90
N GLY A 318 -7.32 11.42 14.42
CA GLY A 318 -7.80 10.55 13.36
C GLY A 318 -6.91 10.63 12.11
N MET A 319 -6.69 11.84 11.60
CA MET A 319 -5.82 12.09 10.46
C MET A 319 -4.37 11.67 10.73
N MET A 320 -3.82 12.03 11.89
CA MET A 320 -2.45 11.66 12.29
C MET A 320 -2.21 10.16 12.20
N TYR A 321 -3.07 9.36 12.84
CA TYR A 321 -2.93 7.90 12.84
C TYR A 321 -3.21 7.26 11.47
N THR A 322 -4.13 7.83 10.68
CA THR A 322 -4.36 7.39 9.30
C THR A 322 -3.12 7.63 8.43
N LEU A 323 -2.46 8.79 8.56
CA LEU A 323 -1.22 9.09 7.84
C LEU A 323 -0.10 8.12 8.24
N MET A 324 0.05 7.82 9.54
CA MET A 324 1.00 6.80 10.02
C MET A 324 0.77 5.44 9.37
N ALA A 325 -0.47 4.96 9.42
CA ALA A 325 -0.84 3.68 8.85
C ALA A 325 -0.60 3.61 7.34
N ALA A 326 -0.94 4.67 6.60
CA ALA A 326 -0.80 4.71 5.15
C ALA A 326 0.66 4.71 4.69
N GLN A 327 1.55 5.38 5.44
CA GLN A 327 2.98 5.38 5.16
C GLN A 327 3.60 3.98 5.28
N GLU A 328 3.09 3.17 6.20
CA GLU A 328 3.49 1.77 6.41
C GLU A 328 2.77 0.78 5.48
N GLY A 329 2.04 1.29 4.47
CA GLY A 329 1.39 0.46 3.46
C GLY A 329 0.03 -0.09 3.86
N ASN A 330 -0.61 0.42 4.92
CA ASN A 330 -1.97 -0.03 5.26
C ASN A 330 -2.97 0.40 4.18
N ILE A 331 -3.61 -0.59 3.58
CA ILE A 331 -4.49 -0.43 2.42
C ILE A 331 -5.72 0.44 2.74
N MET A 332 -6.32 0.23 3.92
CA MET A 332 -7.49 0.99 4.37
C MET A 332 -7.14 2.47 4.56
N ALA A 333 -6.00 2.74 5.17
CA ALA A 333 -5.53 4.09 5.41
C ALA A 333 -5.15 4.82 4.11
N GLN A 334 -4.45 4.14 3.20
CA GLN A 334 -4.15 4.67 1.86
C GLN A 334 -5.43 4.99 1.08
N CYS A 335 -6.38 4.06 1.04
CA CYS A 335 -7.66 4.29 0.36
C CYS A 335 -8.44 5.44 1.01
N SER A 336 -8.43 5.55 2.35
CA SER A 336 -9.07 6.64 3.07
C SER A 336 -8.45 8.00 2.76
N LEU A 337 -7.12 8.11 2.71
CA LEU A 337 -6.44 9.36 2.32
C LEU A 337 -6.68 9.71 0.87
N GLY A 338 -6.63 8.71 -0.02
CA GLY A 338 -6.95 8.87 -1.42
C GLY A 338 -8.36 9.42 -1.64
N PHE A 339 -9.35 8.87 -0.92
CA PHE A 339 -10.72 9.38 -0.91
C PHE A 339 -10.81 10.81 -0.35
N MET A 340 -10.13 11.10 0.75
CA MET A 340 -10.17 12.44 1.35
C MET A 340 -9.61 13.50 0.40
N HIS A 341 -8.50 13.22 -0.28
CA HIS A 341 -7.94 14.10 -1.32
C HIS A 341 -8.81 14.17 -2.59
N LEU A 342 -9.50 13.10 -2.97
CA LEU A 342 -10.37 13.09 -4.15
C LEU A 342 -11.57 14.03 -3.98
N TYR A 343 -12.11 14.13 -2.76
CA TYR A 343 -13.32 14.88 -2.46
C TYR A 343 -13.10 16.14 -1.60
N GLY A 344 -11.87 16.42 -1.16
CA GLY A 344 -11.57 17.54 -0.28
C GLY A 344 -12.26 17.42 1.10
N THR A 345 -12.17 16.25 1.73
CA THR A 345 -12.82 15.97 3.03
C THR A 345 -11.79 15.78 4.15
N GLY A 346 -12.26 15.79 5.41
CA GLY A 346 -11.37 15.53 6.56
C GLY A 346 -10.40 16.66 6.90
N GLY A 347 -10.61 17.86 6.36
CA GLY A 347 -9.71 19.01 6.51
C GLY A 347 -8.54 19.01 5.51
N LEU A 348 -8.59 18.16 4.48
CA LEU A 348 -7.66 18.16 3.35
C LEU A 348 -8.31 18.87 2.16
N ASP A 349 -7.48 19.60 1.41
CA ASP A 349 -7.89 20.16 0.13
C ASP A 349 -8.05 19.07 -0.92
N GLN A 350 -8.90 19.34 -1.91
CA GLN A 350 -9.02 18.49 -3.08
C GLN A 350 -7.71 18.54 -3.88
N ASP A 351 -7.04 17.40 -3.99
CA ASP A 351 -5.81 17.27 -4.76
C ASP A 351 -5.77 15.90 -5.45
N PHE A 352 -6.00 15.92 -6.76
CA PHE A 352 -6.12 14.70 -7.55
C PHE A 352 -4.80 13.96 -7.72
N ASP A 353 -3.66 14.63 -7.62
CA ASP A 353 -2.35 14.00 -7.69
C ASP A 353 -2.08 13.16 -6.44
N TYR A 354 -2.35 13.72 -5.26
CA TYR A 354 -2.29 12.97 -4.01
C TYR A 354 -3.34 11.86 -3.98
N ALA A 355 -4.56 12.12 -4.45
CA ALA A 355 -5.60 11.10 -4.54
C ALA A 355 -5.14 9.91 -5.40
N TYR A 356 -4.68 10.17 -6.63
CA TYR A 356 -4.14 9.14 -7.52
C TYR A 356 -2.98 8.38 -6.87
N PHE A 357 -2.05 9.10 -6.24
CA PHE A 357 -0.88 8.52 -5.60
C PHE A 357 -1.24 7.48 -4.53
N TYR A 358 -2.16 7.81 -3.63
CA TYR A 358 -2.60 6.87 -2.59
C TYR A 358 -3.41 5.69 -3.16
N LEU A 359 -4.16 5.91 -4.24
CA LEU A 359 -5.11 4.94 -4.76
C LEU A 359 -4.51 3.94 -5.76
N ILE A 360 -3.53 4.34 -6.57
CA ILE A 360 -3.04 3.50 -7.68
C ILE A 360 -2.38 2.21 -7.21
N GLU A 361 -1.65 2.26 -6.10
CA GLU A 361 -1.02 1.07 -5.53
C GLU A 361 -2.06 0.13 -4.94
N VAL A 362 -3.06 0.66 -4.21
CA VAL A 362 -4.19 -0.13 -3.69
C VAL A 362 -4.97 -0.78 -4.84
N ALA A 363 -5.22 -0.04 -5.91
CA ALA A 363 -5.87 -0.54 -7.11
C ALA A 363 -5.08 -1.67 -7.79
N ALA A 364 -3.76 -1.53 -7.89
CA ALA A 364 -2.89 -2.56 -8.45
C ALA A 364 -2.85 -3.81 -7.55
N GLN A 365 -2.87 -3.65 -6.23
CA GLN A 365 -2.98 -4.76 -5.27
C GLN A 365 -4.34 -5.45 -5.35
N ALA A 366 -5.43 -4.69 -5.52
CA ALA A 366 -6.78 -5.22 -5.66
C ALA A 366 -6.90 -6.15 -6.86
N VAL A 367 -6.34 -5.73 -8.01
CA VAL A 367 -6.25 -6.57 -9.22
C VAL A 367 -5.48 -7.87 -8.94
N LYS A 368 -4.28 -7.77 -8.35
CA LYS A 368 -3.45 -8.95 -8.03
C LYS A 368 -4.12 -9.90 -7.03
N SER A 369 -4.87 -9.36 -6.07
CA SER A 369 -5.57 -10.15 -5.05
C SER A 369 -6.61 -11.08 -5.69
N LYS A 370 -7.32 -10.64 -6.74
CA LYS A 370 -8.30 -11.46 -7.47
C LYS A 370 -7.68 -12.70 -8.14
N GLU A 371 -6.40 -12.64 -8.48
CA GLU A 371 -5.68 -13.77 -9.07
C GLU A 371 -5.26 -14.83 -8.04
N LYS A 372 -5.19 -14.48 -6.74
CA LYS A 372 -4.84 -15.41 -5.67
C LYS A 372 -6.04 -16.32 -5.36
N HIS A 373 -6.03 -17.53 -5.92
CA HIS A 373 -7.07 -18.54 -5.70
C HIS A 373 -6.88 -19.27 -4.35
N GLY A 374 -6.87 -18.55 -3.24
CA GLY A 374 -6.78 -19.12 -1.90
C GLY A 374 -8.11 -19.69 -1.40
N ALA A 375 -8.07 -20.74 -0.58
CA ALA A 375 -9.28 -21.37 0.00
C ALA A 375 -10.10 -20.42 0.91
N GLY A 376 -9.49 -19.32 1.38
CA GLY A 376 -10.14 -18.26 2.15
C GLY A 376 -10.44 -16.98 1.36
N SER A 377 -10.10 -16.92 0.07
CA SER A 377 -10.42 -15.75 -0.77
C SER A 377 -11.90 -15.77 -1.12
N VAL A 378 -12.59 -14.67 -0.83
CA VAL A 378 -14.04 -14.49 -1.07
C VAL A 378 -14.21 -13.38 -2.09
N THR A 379 -15.03 -13.59 -3.11
CA THR A 379 -15.38 -12.50 -4.04
C THR A 379 -16.21 -11.45 -3.31
N THR A 380 -15.83 -10.19 -3.47
CA THR A 380 -16.56 -9.06 -2.88
C THR A 380 -17.82 -8.80 -3.69
N GLU A 381 -18.99 -8.97 -3.08
CA GLU A 381 -20.28 -8.72 -3.69
C GLU A 381 -21.01 -7.65 -2.87
N MET A 382 -21.36 -6.55 -3.52
CA MET A 382 -22.06 -5.44 -2.86
C MET A 382 -23.57 -5.71 -2.82
N VAL A 383 -24.14 -5.62 -1.62
CA VAL A 383 -25.54 -5.91 -1.33
C VAL A 383 -26.12 -4.76 -0.53
N ARG A 384 -27.35 -4.38 -0.84
CA ARG A 384 -28.09 -3.44 0.02
C ARG A 384 -28.66 -4.19 1.21
N LEU A 385 -28.39 -3.72 2.42
CA LEU A 385 -28.91 -4.33 3.66
C LEU A 385 -30.45 -4.33 3.75
N THR A 386 -31.12 -3.48 2.97
CA THR A 386 -32.59 -3.43 2.91
C THR A 386 -33.20 -4.43 1.91
N ASP A 387 -32.39 -5.06 1.05
CA ASP A 387 -32.87 -6.02 0.05
C ASP A 387 -32.84 -7.43 0.64
N THR A 388 -33.95 -7.84 1.25
CA THR A 388 -34.10 -9.14 1.91
C THR A 388 -33.92 -10.31 0.94
N ALA A 389 -34.35 -10.15 -0.31
CA ALA A 389 -34.19 -11.18 -1.34
C ALA A 389 -32.72 -11.36 -1.69
N GLN A 390 -31.98 -10.27 -1.95
CA GLN A 390 -30.55 -10.33 -2.24
C GLN A 390 -29.77 -10.88 -1.04
N LEU A 391 -30.08 -10.43 0.18
CA LEU A 391 -29.45 -10.93 1.41
C LEU A 391 -29.52 -12.45 1.58
N GLN A 392 -30.63 -13.08 1.16
CA GLN A 392 -30.76 -14.54 1.23
C GLN A 392 -29.71 -15.27 0.37
N TYR A 393 -29.26 -14.69 -0.74
CA TYR A 393 -28.17 -15.25 -1.56
C TYR A 393 -26.81 -15.20 -0.85
N HIS A 394 -26.63 -14.30 0.11
CA HIS A 394 -25.39 -14.12 0.86
C HIS A 394 -25.40 -14.86 2.21
N SER A 395 -26.31 -15.80 2.43
CA SER A 395 -26.40 -16.58 3.68
C SER A 395 -25.39 -17.73 3.77
N GLY A 396 -24.51 -17.88 2.77
CA GLY A 396 -23.46 -18.90 2.75
C GLY A 396 -24.01 -20.32 2.57
N GLU A 397 -23.21 -21.32 2.96
CA GLU A 397 -23.54 -22.73 2.73
C GLU A 397 -24.75 -23.24 3.51
N LYS A 398 -25.11 -22.60 4.62
CA LYS A 398 -26.30 -22.95 5.41
C LYS A 398 -27.57 -22.29 4.89
N GLY A 399 -27.44 -21.39 3.93
CA GLY A 399 -28.54 -20.68 3.32
C GLY A 399 -29.50 -21.55 2.52
N ASP A 400 -30.79 -21.22 2.57
CA ASP A 400 -31.83 -21.92 1.81
C ASP A 400 -31.53 -21.94 0.31
N TYR A 401 -31.05 -20.83 -0.24
CA TYR A 401 -30.71 -20.74 -1.67
C TYR A 401 -29.61 -21.74 -2.06
N PHE A 402 -28.56 -21.84 -1.25
CA PHE A 402 -27.47 -22.78 -1.50
C PHE A 402 -27.95 -24.23 -1.38
N GLN A 403 -28.73 -24.54 -0.35
CA GLN A 403 -29.28 -25.89 -0.15
C GLN A 403 -30.24 -26.29 -1.27
N TRP A 404 -31.10 -25.37 -1.71
CA TRP A 404 -32.00 -25.58 -2.83
C TRP A 404 -31.24 -25.82 -4.13
N MET A 405 -30.24 -24.98 -4.46
CA MET A 405 -29.40 -25.17 -5.65
C MET A 405 -28.65 -26.50 -5.63
N LYS A 406 -28.11 -26.89 -4.48
CA LYS A 406 -27.42 -28.17 -4.29
C LYS A 406 -28.39 -29.35 -4.52
N PHE A 407 -29.62 -29.26 -4.01
CA PHE A 407 -30.65 -30.27 -4.25
C PHE A 407 -31.01 -30.38 -5.74
N GLN A 408 -31.29 -29.26 -6.42
CA GLN A 408 -31.61 -29.26 -7.86
C GLN A 408 -30.45 -29.81 -8.70
N ALA A 409 -29.21 -29.46 -8.37
CA ALA A 409 -28.02 -29.98 -9.04
C ALA A 409 -27.86 -31.49 -8.85
N SER A 410 -28.23 -32.03 -7.67
CA SER A 410 -28.24 -33.48 -7.40
C SER A 410 -29.26 -34.25 -8.24
N LYS A 411 -30.34 -33.58 -8.67
CA LYS A 411 -31.36 -34.12 -9.59
C LYS A 411 -30.94 -34.05 -11.07
N GLY A 412 -29.74 -33.57 -11.37
CA GLY A 412 -29.22 -33.53 -12.74
C GLY A 412 -29.59 -32.28 -13.54
N MET A 413 -30.21 -31.27 -12.91
CA MET A 413 -30.58 -30.05 -13.61
C MET A 413 -29.34 -29.25 -14.01
N THR A 414 -29.14 -29.05 -15.31
CA THR A 414 -27.92 -28.45 -15.87
C THR A 414 -27.69 -27.03 -15.40
N ASP A 415 -28.74 -26.22 -15.27
CA ASP A 415 -28.63 -24.84 -14.80
C ASP A 415 -28.21 -24.77 -13.33
N ALA A 416 -28.73 -25.68 -12.50
CA ALA A 416 -28.33 -25.78 -11.11
C ALA A 416 -26.89 -26.28 -10.98
N GLN A 417 -26.46 -27.24 -11.80
CA GLN A 417 -25.07 -27.71 -11.83
C GLN A 417 -24.12 -26.58 -12.25
N ALA A 418 -24.46 -25.82 -13.29
CA ALA A 418 -23.67 -24.67 -13.73
C ALA A 418 -23.55 -23.61 -12.63
N ARG A 419 -24.66 -23.29 -11.95
CA ARG A 419 -24.68 -22.35 -10.82
C ARG A 419 -23.85 -22.85 -9.64
N MET A 420 -23.97 -24.12 -9.27
CA MET A 420 -23.15 -24.72 -8.21
C MET A 420 -21.66 -24.70 -8.56
N GLY A 421 -21.31 -24.98 -9.82
CA GLY A 421 -19.94 -24.83 -10.33
C GLY A 421 -19.41 -23.42 -10.10
N ARG A 422 -20.17 -22.39 -10.47
CA ARG A 422 -19.80 -20.98 -10.31
C ARG A 422 -19.68 -20.55 -8.84
N ILE A 423 -20.66 -20.92 -8.01
CA ILE A 423 -20.64 -20.61 -6.57
C ILE A 423 -19.39 -21.19 -5.92
N LEU A 424 -19.09 -22.47 -6.17
CA LEU A 424 -17.92 -23.13 -5.58
C LEU A 424 -16.60 -22.66 -6.19
N TYR A 425 -16.61 -22.24 -7.45
CA TYR A 425 -15.40 -21.74 -8.12
C TYR A 425 -15.00 -20.36 -7.63
N TRP A 426 -15.96 -19.43 -7.51
CA TRP A 426 -15.72 -18.04 -7.12
C TRP A 426 -15.83 -17.82 -5.60
N GLY A 427 -16.59 -18.65 -4.89
CA GLY A 427 -16.91 -18.43 -3.49
C GLY A 427 -17.98 -17.35 -3.31
N SER A 428 -18.90 -17.23 -4.28
CA SER A 428 -19.98 -16.24 -4.24
C SER A 428 -21.03 -16.56 -3.18
N GLY A 429 -21.80 -15.56 -2.77
CA GLY A 429 -22.84 -15.74 -1.76
C GLY A 429 -22.33 -16.09 -0.36
N GLY A 430 -21.04 -15.87 -0.08
CA GLY A 430 -20.41 -16.23 1.20
C GLY A 430 -20.10 -17.73 1.34
N VAL A 431 -20.06 -18.46 0.22
CA VAL A 431 -19.68 -19.88 0.18
C VAL A 431 -18.16 -20.01 0.08
N LYS A 432 -17.56 -21.00 0.75
CA LYS A 432 -16.11 -21.22 0.62
C LYS A 432 -15.78 -21.83 -0.74
N ARG A 433 -14.67 -21.37 -1.33
CA ARG A 433 -14.20 -21.89 -2.62
C ARG A 433 -13.84 -23.37 -2.50
N ASN A 434 -14.31 -24.17 -3.45
CA ASN A 434 -13.93 -25.57 -3.61
C ASN A 434 -13.74 -25.86 -5.09
N LEU A 435 -12.52 -25.63 -5.57
CA LEU A 435 -12.18 -25.74 -6.99
C LEU A 435 -12.38 -27.17 -7.51
N GLN A 436 -12.05 -28.20 -6.73
CA GLN A 436 -12.21 -29.60 -7.14
C GLN A 436 -13.70 -29.96 -7.34
N ALA A 437 -14.56 -29.55 -6.40
CA ALA A 437 -15.99 -29.76 -6.53
C ALA A 437 -16.58 -28.93 -7.69
N ALA A 438 -16.14 -27.68 -7.85
CA ALA A 438 -16.55 -26.83 -8.97
C ALA A 438 -16.22 -27.47 -10.32
N THR A 439 -15.00 -27.98 -10.49
CA THR A 439 -14.55 -28.63 -11.73
C THR A 439 -15.38 -29.86 -12.07
N LYS A 440 -15.77 -30.66 -11.07
CA LYS A 440 -16.69 -31.79 -11.27
C LYS A 440 -18.06 -31.32 -11.76
N TYR A 441 -18.59 -30.21 -11.24
CA TYR A 441 -19.85 -29.64 -11.73
C TYR A 441 -19.72 -29.11 -13.16
N TYR A 442 -18.63 -28.41 -13.50
CA TYR A 442 -18.39 -27.94 -14.86
C TYR A 442 -18.26 -29.08 -15.86
N GLU A 443 -17.53 -30.14 -15.52
CA GLU A 443 -17.43 -31.34 -16.36
C GLU A 443 -18.80 -31.98 -16.60
N ARG A 444 -19.59 -32.18 -15.54
CA ARG A 444 -20.94 -32.77 -15.64
C ARG A 444 -21.86 -31.91 -16.51
N THR A 445 -21.82 -30.59 -16.31
CA THR A 445 -22.64 -29.64 -17.08
C THR A 445 -22.26 -29.67 -18.56
N ALA A 446 -20.96 -29.67 -18.89
CA ALA A 446 -20.47 -29.72 -20.27
C ALA A 446 -20.88 -31.03 -20.98
N LYS A 447 -20.86 -32.17 -20.27
CA LYS A 447 -21.32 -33.47 -20.79
C LYS A 447 -22.83 -33.51 -21.00
N ALA A 448 -23.61 -33.01 -20.05
CA ALA A 448 -25.08 -33.03 -20.10
C ALA A 448 -25.65 -32.02 -21.09
N ALA A 449 -24.94 -30.91 -21.36
CA ALA A 449 -25.39 -29.83 -22.23
C ALA A 449 -24.34 -29.48 -23.32
N PRO A 450 -24.09 -30.36 -24.31
CA PRO A 450 -23.04 -30.15 -25.32
C PRO A 450 -23.30 -28.99 -26.28
N LYS A 451 -24.53 -28.43 -26.31
CA LYS A 451 -24.89 -27.23 -27.07
C LYS A 451 -24.91 -25.96 -26.20
N ASN A 452 -24.44 -26.03 -24.95
CA ASN A 452 -24.34 -24.88 -24.07
C ASN A 452 -22.92 -24.31 -24.10
N ALA A 453 -22.73 -23.22 -24.85
CA ALA A 453 -21.46 -22.54 -24.99
C ALA A 453 -20.82 -22.15 -23.64
N VAL A 454 -21.62 -21.70 -22.67
CA VAL A 454 -21.11 -21.30 -21.35
C VAL A 454 -20.53 -22.49 -20.59
N ALA A 455 -21.22 -23.64 -20.63
CA ALA A 455 -20.75 -24.86 -19.95
C ALA A 455 -19.44 -25.39 -20.56
N LEU A 456 -19.36 -25.40 -21.90
CA LEU A 456 -18.13 -25.79 -22.61
C LEU A 456 -16.97 -24.84 -22.31
N PHE A 457 -17.24 -23.54 -22.27
CA PHE A 457 -16.26 -22.52 -21.93
C PHE A 457 -15.75 -22.66 -20.49
N ASP A 458 -16.65 -22.73 -19.50
CA ASP A 458 -16.29 -22.82 -18.08
C ASP A 458 -15.43 -24.08 -17.84
N TYR A 459 -15.78 -25.22 -18.44
CA TYR A 459 -14.97 -26.43 -18.36
C TYR A 459 -13.62 -26.31 -19.09
N GLY A 460 -13.62 -25.72 -20.29
CA GLY A 460 -12.40 -25.50 -21.07
C GLY A 460 -11.38 -24.62 -20.34
N VAL A 461 -11.81 -23.53 -19.72
CA VAL A 461 -10.93 -22.63 -18.94
C VAL A 461 -10.33 -23.33 -17.74
N VAL A 462 -11.13 -24.13 -17.02
CA VAL A 462 -10.67 -24.87 -15.85
C VAL A 462 -9.61 -25.93 -16.22
N LEU A 463 -9.79 -26.63 -17.35
CA LEU A 463 -8.79 -27.55 -17.89
C LEU A 463 -7.52 -26.83 -18.36
N LEU A 464 -7.66 -25.65 -18.98
CA LEU A 464 -6.53 -24.86 -19.46
C LEU A 464 -5.66 -24.38 -18.28
N ARG A 465 -6.30 -23.87 -17.22
CA ARG A 465 -5.61 -23.33 -16.04
C ARG A 465 -5.17 -24.41 -15.05
N GLY A 466 -5.79 -25.58 -15.06
CA GLY A 466 -5.52 -26.65 -14.09
C GLY A 466 -6.00 -26.30 -12.69
N GLN A 467 -7.13 -25.61 -12.58
CA GLN A 467 -7.67 -25.18 -11.29
C GLN A 467 -8.65 -26.23 -10.75
N GLY A 468 -8.27 -26.93 -9.69
CA GLY A 468 -9.07 -28.05 -9.15
C GLY A 468 -9.04 -29.32 -10.00
N THR A 469 -8.15 -29.39 -11.00
CA THR A 469 -7.88 -30.56 -11.85
C THR A 469 -6.48 -30.43 -12.44
N GLU A 470 -5.91 -31.51 -12.97
CA GLU A 470 -4.70 -31.44 -13.78
C GLU A 470 -4.94 -30.67 -15.08
N LYS A 471 -3.90 -29.96 -15.55
CA LYS A 471 -3.95 -29.22 -16.81
C LYS A 471 -4.09 -30.19 -17.98
N ASN A 472 -5.02 -29.91 -18.88
CA ASN A 472 -5.18 -30.65 -20.12
C ASN A 472 -5.46 -29.67 -21.27
N ILE A 473 -4.39 -29.23 -21.94
CA ILE A 473 -4.45 -28.18 -22.97
C ILE A 473 -5.24 -28.67 -24.19
N THR A 474 -5.01 -29.89 -24.66
CA THR A 474 -5.68 -30.43 -25.85
C THR A 474 -7.19 -30.48 -25.65
N LYS A 475 -7.64 -31.05 -24.52
CA LYS A 475 -9.06 -31.12 -24.20
C LYS A 475 -9.63 -29.72 -23.93
N ALA A 476 -8.88 -28.84 -23.28
CA ALA A 476 -9.31 -27.46 -23.05
C ALA A 476 -9.60 -26.74 -24.38
N LEU A 477 -8.66 -26.78 -25.33
CA LEU A 477 -8.82 -26.15 -26.64
C LEU A 477 -9.97 -26.79 -27.44
N GLU A 478 -10.15 -28.10 -27.36
CA GLU A 478 -11.30 -28.77 -27.97
C GLU A 478 -12.64 -28.21 -27.44
N GLN A 479 -12.79 -28.08 -26.12
CA GLN A 479 -14.01 -27.53 -25.50
C GLN A 479 -14.18 -26.03 -25.83
N LEU A 480 -13.10 -25.25 -25.80
CA LEU A 480 -13.13 -23.83 -26.14
C LEU A 480 -13.48 -23.60 -27.61
N ASN A 481 -12.95 -24.40 -28.54
CA ASN A 481 -13.30 -24.32 -29.96
C ASN A 481 -14.77 -24.69 -30.20
N LYS A 482 -15.27 -25.75 -29.57
CA LYS A 482 -16.70 -26.10 -29.60
C LYS A 482 -17.56 -24.95 -29.05
N SER A 483 -17.14 -24.35 -27.94
CA SER A 483 -17.82 -23.20 -27.37
C SER A 483 -17.83 -22.01 -28.32
N ALA A 484 -16.70 -21.69 -28.95
CA ALA A 484 -16.54 -20.54 -29.84
C ALA A 484 -17.41 -20.67 -31.10
N ALA A 485 -17.54 -21.90 -31.63
CA ALA A 485 -18.35 -22.20 -32.81
C ALA A 485 -19.87 -22.10 -32.57
N LEU A 486 -20.33 -22.16 -31.32
CA LEU A 486 -21.75 -22.06 -31.00
C LEU A 486 -22.24 -20.61 -31.07
N THR A 487 -23.18 -20.34 -31.98
CA THR A 487 -23.91 -19.08 -32.08
C THR A 487 -25.26 -19.19 -31.35
N LYS A 488 -25.67 -18.09 -30.71
CA LYS A 488 -27.01 -17.92 -30.10
C LYS A 488 -27.57 -16.57 -30.53
N PRO A 489 -28.88 -16.29 -30.37
CA PRO A 489 -29.43 -14.95 -30.65
C PRO A 489 -28.69 -13.82 -29.94
N LEU A 490 -28.14 -14.08 -28.74
CA LEU A 490 -27.35 -13.15 -27.95
C LEU A 490 -25.86 -13.06 -28.38
N PHE A 491 -25.37 -13.99 -29.20
CA PHE A 491 -23.97 -14.15 -29.61
C PHE A 491 -23.87 -14.39 -31.13
N VAL A 492 -24.12 -13.36 -31.93
CA VAL A 492 -24.20 -13.45 -33.41
C VAL A 492 -22.89 -13.97 -34.03
N LEU A 493 -21.74 -13.62 -33.45
CA LEU A 493 -20.41 -13.98 -33.95
C LEU A 493 -19.81 -15.26 -33.33
N GLY A 494 -20.52 -15.91 -32.41
CA GLY A 494 -20.03 -17.01 -31.58
C GLY A 494 -19.76 -16.60 -30.13
N HIS A 495 -19.34 -17.53 -29.28
CA HIS A 495 -19.16 -17.26 -27.85
C HIS A 495 -17.90 -16.43 -27.56
N ALA A 496 -18.07 -15.12 -27.40
CA ALA A 496 -16.99 -14.14 -27.23
C ALA A 496 -15.97 -14.44 -26.10
N PRO A 497 -16.37 -14.94 -24.90
CA PRO A 497 -15.41 -15.40 -23.89
C PRO A 497 -14.48 -16.50 -24.40
N ALA A 498 -14.98 -17.44 -25.20
CA ALA A 498 -14.18 -18.54 -25.73
C ALA A 498 -13.15 -18.06 -26.75
N PHE A 499 -13.52 -17.14 -27.66
CA PHE A 499 -12.54 -16.50 -28.54
C PHE A 499 -11.42 -15.82 -27.74
N THR A 500 -11.79 -15.11 -26.67
CA THR A 500 -10.81 -14.42 -25.82
C THR A 500 -9.86 -15.39 -25.13
N ALA A 501 -10.37 -16.52 -24.60
CA ALA A 501 -9.53 -17.53 -23.96
C ALA A 501 -8.57 -18.21 -24.96
N ILE A 502 -9.03 -18.49 -26.18
CA ILE A 502 -8.18 -19.04 -27.25
C ILE A 502 -7.13 -18.01 -27.65
N GLY A 503 -7.53 -16.75 -27.86
CA GLY A 503 -6.61 -15.65 -28.17
C GLY A 503 -5.54 -15.47 -27.08
N TRP A 504 -5.92 -15.55 -25.81
CA TRP A 504 -4.98 -15.50 -24.69
C TRP A 504 -3.95 -16.63 -24.73
N TYR A 505 -4.39 -17.85 -25.05
CA TYR A 505 -3.49 -19.00 -25.22
C TYR A 505 -2.54 -18.80 -26.40
N LYS A 506 -3.06 -18.32 -27.55
CA LYS A 506 -2.25 -17.99 -28.73
C LYS A 506 -1.19 -16.92 -28.41
N LEU A 507 -1.57 -15.88 -27.67
CA LEU A 507 -0.69 -14.79 -27.27
C LEU A 507 0.42 -15.25 -26.31
N ASN A 508 0.04 -15.94 -25.23
CA ASN A 508 0.94 -16.17 -24.09
C ASN A 508 1.71 -17.49 -24.16
N ILE A 509 1.15 -18.51 -24.82
CA ILE A 509 1.75 -19.85 -24.89
C ILE A 509 2.40 -20.08 -26.25
N GLU A 510 1.65 -19.91 -27.34
CA GLU A 510 2.16 -20.17 -28.69
C GLU A 510 2.92 -18.97 -29.28
N LYS A 511 2.76 -17.78 -28.70
CA LYS A 511 3.31 -16.50 -29.20
C LYS A 511 2.92 -16.21 -30.65
N ASP A 512 1.74 -16.68 -31.06
CA ASP A 512 1.14 -16.39 -32.36
C ASP A 512 0.31 -15.11 -32.23
N TYR A 513 0.98 -13.97 -32.46
CA TYR A 513 0.36 -12.65 -32.35
C TYR A 513 -0.72 -12.42 -33.41
N GLU A 514 -0.59 -13.01 -34.59
CA GLU A 514 -1.57 -12.84 -35.67
C GLU A 514 -2.87 -13.57 -35.37
N ALA A 515 -2.79 -14.84 -34.95
CA ALA A 515 -3.98 -15.56 -34.52
C ALA A 515 -4.58 -14.93 -33.27
N ALA A 516 -3.76 -14.51 -32.30
CA ALA A 516 -4.23 -13.85 -31.09
C ALA A 516 -5.05 -12.58 -31.40
N ALA A 517 -4.53 -11.69 -32.25
CA ALA A 517 -5.22 -10.48 -32.67
C ALA A 517 -6.59 -10.82 -33.30
N LYS A 518 -6.63 -11.75 -34.25
CA LYS A 518 -7.89 -12.19 -34.91
C LYS A 518 -8.92 -12.71 -33.91
N TYR A 519 -8.49 -13.48 -32.91
CA TYR A 519 -9.38 -13.99 -31.88
C TYR A 519 -9.87 -12.90 -30.93
N PHE A 520 -9.01 -11.97 -30.51
CA PHE A 520 -9.43 -10.85 -29.68
C PHE A 520 -10.35 -9.88 -30.42
N GLU A 521 -10.15 -9.63 -31.71
CA GLU A 521 -11.07 -8.84 -32.53
C GLU A 521 -12.47 -9.46 -32.55
N LYS A 522 -12.58 -10.78 -32.77
CA LYS A 522 -13.86 -11.50 -32.68
C LYS A 522 -14.48 -11.40 -31.29
N GLY A 523 -13.67 -11.53 -30.25
CA GLY A 523 -14.10 -11.39 -28.86
C GLY A 523 -14.63 -9.99 -28.54
N ASP A 524 -13.95 -8.94 -29.02
CA ASP A 524 -14.34 -7.54 -28.80
C ASP A 524 -15.57 -7.15 -29.62
N GLN A 525 -15.69 -7.62 -30.86
CA GLN A 525 -16.91 -7.48 -31.67
C GLN A 525 -18.11 -8.16 -30.99
N GLY A 526 -17.88 -9.30 -30.35
CA GLY A 526 -18.86 -9.96 -29.47
C GLY A 526 -19.07 -9.27 -28.11
N GLY A 527 -18.43 -8.12 -27.89
CA GLY A 527 -18.61 -7.28 -26.72
C GLY A 527 -17.82 -7.69 -25.47
N HIS A 528 -16.89 -8.65 -25.57
CA HIS A 528 -16.17 -9.16 -24.40
C HIS A 528 -15.08 -8.20 -23.92
N ARG A 529 -15.16 -7.77 -22.65
CA ARG A 529 -14.26 -6.75 -22.08
C ARG A 529 -12.80 -7.19 -22.02
N ASP A 530 -12.53 -8.48 -21.76
CA ASP A 530 -11.15 -8.99 -21.66
C ASP A 530 -10.52 -9.06 -23.07
N ALA A 531 -11.32 -9.15 -24.13
CA ALA A 531 -10.80 -9.10 -25.50
C ALA A 531 -10.30 -7.68 -25.83
N ALA A 532 -11.10 -6.67 -25.51
CA ALA A 532 -10.70 -5.27 -25.61
C ALA A 532 -9.43 -4.98 -24.78
N HIS A 533 -9.33 -5.52 -23.56
CA HIS A 533 -8.12 -5.40 -22.75
C HIS A 533 -6.89 -6.00 -23.44
N ASN A 534 -7.02 -7.22 -23.97
CA ASN A 534 -5.89 -7.86 -24.64
C ASN A 534 -5.49 -7.14 -25.95
N LEU A 535 -6.44 -6.59 -26.71
CA LEU A 535 -6.12 -5.72 -27.85
C LEU A 535 -5.37 -4.47 -27.38
N ALA A 536 -5.84 -3.81 -26.32
CA ALA A 536 -5.17 -2.66 -25.74
C ALA A 536 -3.73 -3.00 -25.32
N TYR A 537 -3.54 -4.15 -24.68
CA TYR A 537 -2.23 -4.67 -24.32
C TYR A 537 -1.33 -4.83 -25.54
N MET A 538 -1.84 -5.44 -26.63
CA MET A 538 -1.08 -5.64 -27.86
C MET A 538 -0.63 -4.32 -28.50
N TYR A 539 -1.53 -3.33 -28.58
CA TYR A 539 -1.21 -1.99 -29.07
C TYR A 539 -0.23 -1.24 -28.16
N SER A 540 -0.39 -1.33 -26.83
CA SER A 540 0.49 -0.66 -25.86
C SER A 540 1.91 -1.23 -25.81
N ARG A 541 2.10 -2.45 -26.31
CA ARG A 541 3.40 -3.13 -26.36
C ARG A 541 3.99 -3.18 -27.76
N GLY A 542 3.28 -2.67 -28.77
CA GLY A 542 3.69 -2.78 -30.18
C GLY A 542 3.84 -4.22 -30.68
N ILE A 543 3.07 -5.16 -30.10
CA ILE A 543 3.06 -6.59 -30.52
C ILE A 543 1.85 -6.91 -31.42
N TYR A 544 1.05 -5.89 -31.75
CA TYR A 544 -0.02 -6.05 -32.72
C TYR A 544 0.58 -6.27 -34.12
N PRO A 545 0.10 -7.25 -34.91
CA PRO A 545 0.68 -7.56 -36.22
C PRO A 545 0.75 -6.34 -37.15
N GLY A 546 1.96 -6.05 -37.64
CA GLY A 546 2.20 -4.98 -38.62
C GLY A 546 2.08 -3.55 -38.07
N LYS A 547 2.00 -3.37 -36.74
CA LYS A 547 1.90 -2.04 -36.11
C LYS A 547 2.87 -1.90 -34.93
N GLY A 548 3.43 -0.70 -34.78
CA GLY A 548 4.24 -0.34 -33.62
C GLY A 548 3.41 -0.06 -32.37
N GLU A 549 4.05 0.52 -31.35
CA GLU A 549 3.35 0.98 -30.15
C GLU A 549 2.41 2.16 -30.49
N GLU A 550 1.12 2.00 -30.21
CA GLU A 550 0.10 3.02 -30.44
C GLU A 550 -0.65 3.32 -29.12
N LYS A 551 -0.11 4.23 -28.31
CA LYS A 551 -0.64 4.54 -26.97
C LYS A 551 -2.10 5.01 -27.00
N MET A 552 -2.49 5.85 -27.96
CA MET A 552 -3.87 6.34 -28.04
C MET A 552 -4.86 5.26 -28.50
N THR A 553 -4.43 4.37 -29.41
CA THR A 553 -5.24 3.18 -29.77
C THR A 553 -5.42 2.27 -28.56
N ALA A 554 -4.34 2.01 -27.81
CA ALA A 554 -4.41 1.25 -26.57
C ALA A 554 -5.34 1.90 -25.53
N PHE A 555 -5.25 3.22 -25.35
CA PHE A 555 -6.15 3.98 -24.48
C PHE A 555 -7.63 3.75 -24.83
N LYS A 556 -8.00 3.84 -26.12
CA LYS A 556 -9.39 3.62 -26.56
C LYS A 556 -9.89 2.21 -26.22
N TYR A 557 -9.06 1.19 -26.40
CA TYR A 557 -9.41 -0.19 -26.06
C TYR A 557 -9.44 -0.44 -24.54
N TYR A 558 -8.48 0.10 -23.78
CA TYR A 558 -8.52 0.03 -22.32
C TYR A 558 -9.77 0.72 -21.78
N LYS A 559 -10.15 1.88 -22.33
CA LYS A 559 -11.38 2.62 -21.96
C LYS A 559 -12.62 1.76 -22.17
N ARG A 560 -12.77 1.19 -23.37
CA ARG A 560 -13.86 0.28 -23.69
C ARG A 560 -13.95 -0.93 -22.75
N ALA A 561 -12.81 -1.52 -22.38
CA ALA A 561 -12.76 -2.63 -21.44
C ALA A 561 -13.13 -2.19 -20.01
N ALA A 562 -12.62 -1.06 -19.55
CA ALA A 562 -12.83 -0.53 -18.22
C ALA A 562 -14.27 -0.03 -17.99
N ASP A 563 -14.89 0.57 -19.01
CA ASP A 563 -16.31 0.95 -19.00
C ASP A 563 -17.22 -0.28 -18.81
N LYS A 564 -16.76 -1.47 -19.22
CA LYS A 564 -17.39 -2.77 -18.98
C LYS A 564 -16.91 -3.45 -17.68
N GLY A 565 -16.22 -2.72 -16.81
CA GLY A 565 -15.78 -3.16 -15.49
C GLY A 565 -14.51 -4.02 -15.48
N HIS A 566 -13.63 -3.93 -16.49
CA HIS A 566 -12.34 -4.62 -16.44
C HIS A 566 -11.37 -3.87 -15.50
N SER A 567 -10.99 -4.49 -14.37
CA SER A 567 -10.16 -3.85 -13.33
C SER A 567 -8.74 -3.54 -13.83
N ASP A 568 -8.05 -4.45 -14.54
CA ASP A 568 -6.71 -4.16 -15.08
C ASP A 568 -6.71 -2.98 -16.06
N SER A 569 -7.66 -2.96 -17.00
CA SER A 569 -7.82 -1.83 -17.91
C SER A 569 -8.09 -0.52 -17.17
N SER A 570 -8.87 -0.56 -16.09
CA SER A 570 -9.12 0.63 -15.26
C SER A 570 -7.83 1.14 -14.60
N VAL A 571 -6.95 0.25 -14.14
CA VAL A 571 -5.62 0.61 -13.62
C VAL A 571 -4.72 1.17 -14.73
N MET A 572 -4.74 0.58 -15.93
CA MET A 572 -3.96 1.08 -17.06
C MET A 572 -4.48 2.43 -17.56
N LEU A 573 -5.79 2.65 -17.56
CA LEU A 573 -6.37 3.96 -17.83
C LEU A 573 -5.97 4.99 -16.80
N ALA A 574 -6.01 4.65 -15.52
CA ALA A 574 -5.60 5.58 -14.48
C ALA A 574 -4.16 6.07 -14.72
N LYS A 575 -3.26 5.17 -15.15
CA LYS A 575 -1.88 5.52 -15.54
C LYS A 575 -1.83 6.39 -16.79
N LEU A 576 -2.55 6.00 -17.85
CA LEU A 576 -2.57 6.76 -19.11
C LEU A 576 -3.18 8.16 -18.94
N TYR A 577 -4.23 8.32 -18.13
CA TYR A 577 -4.76 9.63 -17.77
C TYR A 577 -3.72 10.43 -16.99
N LYS A 578 -2.99 9.81 -16.05
CA LYS A 578 -1.96 10.52 -15.28
C LYS A 578 -0.78 11.00 -16.14
N GLU A 579 -0.39 10.20 -17.11
CA GLU A 579 0.75 10.48 -18.00
C GLU A 579 0.37 11.37 -19.19
N GLY A 580 -0.86 11.28 -19.67
CA GLY A 580 -1.25 11.81 -20.99
C GLY A 580 -0.70 10.95 -22.14
N VAL A 581 -1.07 11.32 -23.36
CA VAL A 581 -0.47 10.84 -24.61
C VAL A 581 0.02 12.04 -25.39
N GLU A 582 1.31 12.08 -25.69
CA GLU A 582 1.96 13.20 -26.37
C GLU A 582 1.22 13.59 -27.65
N ASN A 583 0.89 14.88 -27.79
CA ASN A 583 0.17 15.47 -28.93
C ASN A 583 -1.27 14.92 -29.18
N GLU A 584 -1.80 14.01 -28.35
CA GLU A 584 -3.13 13.42 -28.54
C GLU A 584 -4.06 13.57 -27.31
N MET A 585 -3.51 13.57 -26.10
CA MET A 585 -4.27 13.62 -24.85
C MET A 585 -3.45 14.26 -23.72
N GLU A 586 -3.94 15.35 -23.15
CA GLU A 586 -3.31 15.95 -21.96
C GLU A 586 -3.47 15.07 -20.72
N ALA A 587 -2.58 15.24 -19.74
CA ALA A 587 -2.68 14.54 -18.47
C ALA A 587 -3.89 15.06 -17.65
N ASP A 588 -4.68 14.14 -17.12
CA ASP A 588 -5.87 14.38 -16.31
C ASP A 588 -5.79 13.59 -15.01
N SER A 589 -5.29 14.25 -13.96
CA SER A 589 -5.14 13.64 -12.63
C SER A 589 -6.48 13.30 -11.99
N GLU A 590 -7.56 14.03 -12.31
CA GLU A 590 -8.89 13.78 -11.76
C GLU A 590 -9.44 12.45 -12.26
N GLN A 591 -9.40 12.22 -13.58
CA GLN A 591 -9.78 10.94 -14.18
C GLN A 591 -8.87 9.83 -13.68
N ALA A 592 -7.55 10.08 -13.58
CA ALA A 592 -6.61 9.11 -13.04
C ALA A 592 -7.02 8.64 -11.63
N ALA A 593 -7.29 9.59 -10.73
CA ALA A 593 -7.71 9.29 -9.37
C ALA A 593 -9.07 8.58 -9.30
N LYS A 594 -10.06 9.00 -10.11
CA LYS A 594 -11.39 8.36 -10.16
C LYS A 594 -11.33 6.91 -10.64
N TRP A 595 -10.55 6.63 -11.69
CA TRP A 595 -10.37 5.27 -12.19
C TRP A 595 -9.60 4.39 -11.20
N ALA A 596 -8.56 4.92 -10.55
CA ALA A 596 -7.85 4.22 -9.49
C ALA A 596 -8.77 3.92 -8.29
N TYR A 597 -9.57 4.90 -7.84
CA TYR A 597 -10.51 4.74 -6.73
C TYR A 597 -11.51 3.61 -6.98
N ARG A 598 -12.10 3.57 -8.18
CA ARG A 598 -13.08 2.54 -8.56
C ARG A 598 -12.54 1.12 -8.37
N VAL A 599 -11.27 0.88 -8.67
CA VAL A 599 -10.64 -0.44 -8.51
C VAL A 599 -10.14 -0.65 -7.09
N ALA A 600 -9.63 0.40 -6.44
CA ALA A 600 -9.11 0.33 -5.07
C ALA A 600 -10.17 -0.22 -4.10
N ILE A 601 -11.41 0.25 -4.19
CA ILE A 601 -12.51 -0.22 -3.33
C ILE A 601 -12.95 -1.67 -3.58
N GLU A 602 -12.48 -2.30 -4.67
CA GLU A 602 -12.73 -3.71 -4.96
C GLU A 602 -11.74 -4.66 -4.25
N HIS A 603 -10.77 -4.13 -3.49
CA HIS A 603 -9.78 -4.93 -2.78
C HIS A 603 -10.44 -5.94 -1.83
N GLU A 604 -9.94 -7.18 -1.80
CA GLU A 604 -10.57 -8.29 -1.06
C GLU A 604 -10.74 -8.02 0.44
N GLU A 605 -9.79 -7.29 1.04
CA GLU A 605 -9.84 -6.90 2.45
C GLU A 605 -11.08 -6.07 2.81
N PHE A 606 -11.54 -5.18 1.91
CA PHE A 606 -12.77 -4.43 2.13
C PHE A 606 -13.96 -5.37 2.21
N GLY A 607 -14.06 -6.33 1.29
CA GLY A 607 -15.16 -7.29 1.29
C GLY A 607 -15.12 -8.24 2.49
N MET A 608 -13.94 -8.66 2.95
CA MET A 608 -13.82 -9.46 4.18
C MET A 608 -14.33 -8.70 5.41
N LEU A 609 -14.00 -7.41 5.52
CA LEU A 609 -14.46 -6.56 6.62
C LEU A 609 -15.99 -6.32 6.54
N LEU A 610 -16.49 -5.97 5.35
CA LEU A 610 -17.92 -5.77 5.11
C LEU A 610 -18.70 -7.06 5.37
N ARG A 611 -18.14 -8.23 5.04
CA ARG A 611 -18.75 -9.53 5.34
C ARG A 611 -18.91 -9.75 6.84
N LYS A 612 -17.86 -9.48 7.63
CA LYS A 612 -17.95 -9.56 9.10
C LYS A 612 -19.03 -8.62 9.64
N GLY A 613 -19.10 -7.39 9.10
CA GLY A 613 -20.15 -6.43 9.44
C GLY A 613 -21.55 -6.92 9.10
N LEU A 614 -21.73 -7.51 7.92
CA LEU A 614 -22.99 -8.11 7.49
C LEU A 614 -23.39 -9.30 8.38
N GLU A 615 -22.45 -10.19 8.70
CA GLU A 615 -22.71 -11.32 9.59
C GLU A 615 -23.15 -10.85 10.97
N ALA A 616 -22.45 -9.87 11.56
CA ALA A 616 -22.83 -9.26 12.83
C ALA A 616 -24.22 -8.59 12.77
N PHE A 617 -24.54 -7.94 11.65
CA PHE A 617 -25.87 -7.38 11.40
C PHE A 617 -26.96 -8.47 11.38
N LEU A 618 -26.75 -9.55 10.62
CA LEU A 618 -27.70 -10.65 10.50
C LEU A 618 -27.88 -11.43 11.81
N SER A 619 -26.82 -11.56 12.62
CA SER A 619 -26.90 -12.21 13.94
C SER A 619 -27.41 -11.30 15.06
N THR A 620 -27.78 -10.06 14.75
CA THR A 620 -28.17 -9.05 15.75
C THR A 620 -27.13 -8.83 16.85
N SER A 621 -25.86 -9.02 16.52
CA SER A 621 -24.73 -8.97 17.43
C SER A 621 -23.78 -7.82 17.08
N TRP A 622 -24.35 -6.61 16.96
CA TRP A 622 -23.62 -5.38 16.62
C TRP A 622 -23.16 -4.60 17.84
#